data_AF-A0A920KAJ3-F1
#
_entry.id   AF-A0A920KAJ3-F1
#
_cell.length_a   1.000
_cell.length_b   1.000
_cell.length_c   1.000
_cell.angle_alpha   90.00
_cell.angle_beta   90.00
_cell.angle_gamma   90.00
#
_symmetry.space_group_name_H-M   'P 1'
#
loop_
_entity.id
_entity.type
_entity.pdbx_description
1 polymer ?
#
loop_
_entity_poly.entity_id
_entity_poly.type
_entity_poly.pdbx_seq_one_letter_code
_entity_poly.pdbx_strand_id
1 'polypeptide(L)'
;MSWHQDSTYWGLEPADVVTAWFAMSEASIESGAMRFILGSHKWEQLNHTDTFDSNNLLTRGQEIDLKIDEDEEYLHHSKRDKSLCIIFEPHTLLHQILRPIEELG
;
A
#
# COMPACT_ATOMS: atom_id res chain seq x y z
N MET A 1 -1.08 0.49 -7.79
CA MET A 1 -0.05 1.31 -7.11
C MET A 1 1.25 0.54 -7.05
N SER A 2 2.41 1.19 -7.00
CA SER A 2 3.69 0.55 -6.63
C SER A 2 3.75 0.26 -5.13
N TRP A 3 4.67 -0.59 -4.69
CA TRP A 3 4.98 -0.80 -3.26
C TRP A 3 5.45 0.52 -2.64
N HIS A 4 4.82 0.95 -1.54
CA HIS A 4 5.13 2.24 -0.89
C HIS A 4 4.89 2.22 0.63
N GLN A 5 5.38 3.28 1.28
CA GLN A 5 5.11 3.67 2.67
C GLN A 5 4.40 5.03 2.60
N ASP A 6 3.31 5.21 3.33
CA ASP A 6 2.41 6.35 3.19
C ASP A 6 3.03 7.68 3.60
N SER A 7 3.80 7.68 4.71
CA SER A 7 4.14 8.92 5.41
C SER A 7 5.45 9.60 4.99
N THR A 8 6.09 9.14 3.92
CA THR A 8 7.40 9.64 3.42
C THR A 8 7.49 11.16 3.31
N TYR A 9 6.41 11.84 2.96
CA TYR A 9 6.41 13.31 2.84
C TYR A 9 5.39 14.01 3.72
N TRP A 10 4.90 13.36 4.79
CA TRP A 10 3.93 14.00 5.69
C TRP A 10 4.57 15.05 6.59
N GLY A 11 5.90 14.99 6.80
CA GLY A 11 6.64 15.98 7.59
C GLY A 11 6.23 16.03 9.06
N LEU A 12 5.75 14.90 9.60
CA LEU A 12 5.34 14.77 11.00
C LEU A 12 6.54 14.35 11.87
N GLU A 13 6.69 15.02 13.02
CA GLU A 13 7.69 14.67 14.04
C GLU A 13 7.08 14.92 15.45
N PRO A 14 6.89 13.86 16.28
CA PRO A 14 7.07 12.45 15.94
C PRO A 14 5.98 11.96 14.98
N ALA A 15 6.27 10.92 14.19
CA ALA A 15 5.33 10.30 13.27
C ALA A 15 4.31 9.37 13.98
N ASP A 16 3.68 9.84 15.06
CA ASP A 16 2.72 9.08 15.88
C ASP A 16 1.32 9.07 15.24
N VAL A 17 1.18 8.34 14.13
CA VAL A 17 -0.05 8.25 13.34
C VAL A 17 -0.38 6.82 12.95
N VAL A 18 -1.64 6.58 12.58
CA VAL A 18 -2.11 5.31 12.02
C VAL A 18 -2.92 5.58 10.77
N THR A 19 -2.77 4.74 9.75
CA THR A 19 -3.67 4.70 8.60
C THR A 19 -4.76 3.68 8.88
N ALA A 20 -6.01 4.03 8.57
CA ALA A 20 -7.13 3.11 8.52
C ALA A 20 -7.64 3.02 7.08
N TRP A 21 -7.45 1.88 6.43
CA TRP A 21 -7.99 1.60 5.11
C TRP A 21 -9.31 0.85 5.24
N PHE A 22 -10.38 1.41 4.68
CA PHE A 22 -11.73 0.87 4.79
C PHE A 22 -12.28 0.48 3.43
N ALA A 23 -12.63 -0.80 3.27
CA ALA A 23 -13.30 -1.28 2.06
C ALA A 23 -14.78 -0.89 2.09
N MET A 24 -15.16 0.08 1.24
CA MET A 24 -16.56 0.46 1.02
C MET A 24 -17.31 -0.50 0.09
N SER A 25 -16.56 -1.30 -0.67
CA SER A 25 -17.03 -2.34 -1.59
C SER A 25 -16.16 -3.59 -1.44
N GLU A 26 -16.45 -4.65 -2.18
CA GLU A 26 -15.63 -5.87 -2.15
C GLU A 26 -14.16 -5.59 -2.52
N ALA A 27 -13.24 -5.97 -1.62
CA ALA A 27 -11.79 -5.89 -1.79
C ALA A 27 -11.23 -7.24 -2.22
N SER A 28 -11.47 -7.59 -3.48
CA SER A 28 -10.98 -8.79 -4.15
C SER A 28 -9.65 -8.52 -4.87
N ILE A 29 -8.96 -9.57 -5.33
CA ILE A 29 -7.75 -9.41 -6.13
C ILE A 29 -8.06 -8.61 -7.40
N GLU A 30 -9.22 -8.90 -7.98
CA GLU A 30 -9.73 -8.33 -9.22
C GLU A 30 -10.16 -6.87 -9.08
N SER A 31 -10.57 -6.45 -7.88
CA SER A 31 -11.11 -5.10 -7.59
C SER A 31 -10.17 -4.20 -6.79
N GLY A 32 -8.95 -4.65 -6.50
CA GLY A 32 -7.93 -3.84 -5.82
C GLY A 32 -7.79 -4.13 -4.32
N ALA A 33 -7.58 -5.41 -3.97
CA ALA A 33 -7.18 -5.80 -2.62
C ALA A 33 -5.83 -5.19 -2.21
N MET A 34 -5.60 -5.15 -0.89
CA MET A 34 -4.34 -4.68 -0.32
C MET A 34 -3.43 -5.86 0.02
N ARG A 35 -2.15 -5.74 -0.34
CA ARG A 35 -1.09 -6.66 0.07
C ARG A 35 0.00 -5.92 0.86
N PHE A 36 0.71 -6.66 1.70
CA PHE A 36 1.70 -6.14 2.64
C PHE A 36 2.93 -7.03 2.67
N ILE A 37 4.09 -6.48 3.02
CA ILE A 37 5.25 -7.28 3.41
C ILE A 37 5.22 -7.55 4.91
N LEU A 38 5.15 -8.81 5.30
CA LEU A 38 5.08 -9.20 6.71
C LEU A 38 6.32 -8.71 7.47
N GLY A 39 6.11 -8.05 8.60
CA GLY A 39 7.20 -7.54 9.44
C GLY A 39 7.83 -6.21 8.98
N SER A 40 7.48 -5.69 7.80
CA SER A 40 8.03 -4.42 7.29
C SER A 40 7.75 -3.20 8.18
N HIS A 41 6.69 -3.24 9.00
CA HIS A 41 6.41 -2.23 10.03
C HIS A 41 7.49 -2.08 11.11
N LYS A 42 8.51 -2.94 11.11
CA LYS A 42 9.68 -2.86 12.01
C LYS A 42 10.91 -2.33 11.30
N TRP A 43 10.83 -2.10 10.00
CA TRP A 43 11.90 -1.53 9.21
C TRP A 43 11.90 -0.02 9.37
N GLU A 44 12.95 0.61 8.86
CA GLU A 44 12.98 2.07 8.71
C GLU A 44 12.23 2.49 7.45
N GLN A 45 12.07 3.79 7.28
CA GLN A 45 11.60 4.34 6.01
C GLN A 45 12.64 4.07 4.92
N LEU A 46 12.19 3.51 3.81
CA LEU A 46 13.04 3.19 2.67
C LEU A 46 13.13 4.40 1.74
N ASN A 47 14.16 4.43 0.90
CA ASN A 47 14.27 5.48 -0.12
C ASN A 47 13.20 5.28 -1.19
N HIS A 48 12.37 6.31 -1.41
CA HIS A 48 11.43 6.37 -2.52
C HIS A 48 12.03 7.13 -3.69
N THR A 49 11.81 6.63 -4.89
CA THR A 49 12.05 7.38 -6.13
C THR A 49 10.72 7.89 -6.65
N ASP A 50 10.66 9.20 -6.95
CA ASP A 50 9.49 9.79 -7.60
C ASP A 50 9.40 9.29 -9.05
N THR A 51 8.33 8.56 -9.35
CA THR A 51 7.93 8.15 -10.69
C THR A 51 6.81 9.05 -11.17
N PHE A 52 7.03 9.75 -12.28
CA PHE A 52 6.01 10.58 -12.93
C PHE A 52 5.22 9.75 -13.96
N ASP A 53 4.86 8.51 -13.61
CA ASP A 53 4.07 7.66 -14.49
C ASP A 53 2.64 8.18 -14.56
N SER A 54 2.14 8.45 -15.78
CA SER A 54 0.77 8.88 -16.05
C SER A 54 -0.29 7.89 -15.59
N ASN A 55 0.12 6.65 -15.30
CA ASN A 55 -0.72 5.57 -14.81
C ASN A 55 -0.74 5.43 -13.28
N ASN A 56 0.03 6.24 -12.54
CA ASN A 56 0.05 6.21 -11.09
C ASN A 56 -1.06 7.11 -10.52
N LEU A 57 -1.86 6.57 -9.58
CA LEU A 57 -2.94 7.33 -8.95
C LEU A 57 -2.43 8.34 -7.91
N LEU A 58 -1.18 8.20 -7.45
CA LEU A 58 -0.52 9.23 -6.65
C LEU A 58 0.18 10.23 -7.58
N THR A 59 -0.05 11.53 -7.34
CA THR A 59 0.55 12.65 -8.07
C THR A 59 2.09 12.67 -8.01
N ARG A 60 2.67 11.91 -7.07
CA ARG A 60 4.07 11.51 -7.02
C ARG A 60 4.09 10.01 -6.86
N GLY A 61 4.16 9.28 -7.97
CA GLY A 61 4.16 7.84 -7.93
C GLY A 61 5.38 7.36 -7.15
N GLN A 62 5.20 6.87 -5.93
CA GLN A 62 6.31 6.46 -5.09
C GLN A 62 6.57 4.99 -5.31
N GLU A 63 7.76 4.67 -5.79
CA GLU A 63 8.25 3.31 -5.80
C GLU A 63 9.47 3.22 -4.88
N ILE A 64 9.48 2.19 -4.04
CA ILE A 64 10.65 1.89 -3.22
C ILE A 64 11.73 1.29 -4.11
N ASP A 65 12.96 1.80 -3.98
CA ASP A 65 14.14 1.24 -4.64
C ASP A 65 14.66 -0.01 -3.91
N LEU A 66 13.81 -1.03 -3.81
CA LEU A 66 14.12 -2.31 -3.20
C LEU A 66 13.48 -3.42 -4.04
N LYS A 67 14.29 -4.45 -4.37
CA LYS A 67 13.74 -5.67 -4.94
C LYS A 67 12.99 -6.43 -3.85
N ILE A 68 11.67 -6.38 -3.91
CA ILE A 68 10.79 -7.09 -2.99
C ILE A 68 10.76 -8.57 -3.35
N ASP A 69 10.97 -9.41 -2.36
CA ASP A 69 10.67 -10.84 -2.47
C ASP A 69 9.17 -11.03 -2.20
N GLU A 70 8.41 -11.33 -3.25
CA GLU A 70 6.95 -11.49 -3.12
C GLU A 70 6.58 -12.75 -2.33
N ASP A 71 7.51 -13.68 -2.06
CA ASP A 71 7.26 -14.85 -1.22
C ASP A 71 7.05 -14.49 0.27
N GLU A 72 7.45 -13.28 0.69
CA GLU A 72 7.23 -12.74 2.05
C GLU A 72 5.94 -11.90 2.17
N GLU A 73 5.13 -11.86 1.11
CA GLU A 73 3.92 -11.06 1.08
C GLU A 73 2.74 -11.71 1.81
N TYR A 74 1.89 -10.86 2.38
CA TYR A 74 0.58 -11.22 2.87
C TYR A 74 -0.48 -10.45 2.10
N LEU A 75 -1.30 -11.19 1.35
CA LEU A 75 -2.46 -10.66 0.66
C LEU A 75 -3.69 -10.77 1.57
N HIS A 76 -4.29 -9.63 1.91
CA HIS A 76 -5.58 -9.63 2.59
C HIS A 76 -6.69 -9.40 1.56
N HIS A 77 -7.51 -10.41 1.33
CA HIS A 77 -8.68 -10.30 0.47
C HIS A 77 -9.95 -10.68 1.25
N SER A 78 -11.03 -9.93 1.04
CA SER A 78 -12.34 -10.29 1.58
C SER A 78 -13.21 -10.81 0.46
N LYS A 79 -13.94 -11.92 0.69
CA LYS A 79 -15.00 -12.38 -0.21
C LYS A 79 -16.35 -11.99 0.39
N ARG A 80 -17.17 -11.23 -0.36
CA ARG A 80 -18.52 -10.73 -0.01
C ARG A 80 -18.60 -9.64 1.07
N ASP A 81 -19.68 -8.84 0.99
CA ASP A 81 -20.21 -7.80 1.90
C ASP A 81 -19.79 -7.88 3.38
N LYS A 82 -18.51 -7.67 3.65
CA LYS A 82 -17.98 -7.49 4.99
C LYS A 82 -17.17 -6.22 4.94
N SER A 83 -17.57 -5.26 5.77
CA SER A 83 -16.80 -4.06 6.05
C SER A 83 -15.41 -4.49 6.54
N LEU A 84 -14.42 -4.43 5.66
CA LEU A 84 -13.02 -4.70 5.98
C LEU A 84 -12.37 -3.38 6.38
N CYS A 85 -11.75 -3.37 7.56
CA CYS A 85 -10.90 -2.28 8.01
C CYS A 85 -9.52 -2.82 8.32
N ILE A 86 -8.49 -2.26 7.70
CA ILE A 86 -7.09 -2.56 7.98
C ILE A 86 -6.48 -1.32 8.62
N ILE A 87 -5.95 -1.47 9.83
CA ILE A 87 -5.26 -0.40 10.55
C ILE A 87 -3.77 -0.73 10.54
N PHE A 88 -2.94 0.21 10.15
CA PHE A 88 -1.50 0.02 10.08
C PHE A 88 -0.69 1.29 10.35
N GLU A 89 0.59 1.09 10.66
CA GLU A 89 1.57 2.16 10.83
C GLU A 89 2.05 2.63 9.44
N PRO A 90 1.83 3.90 9.07
CA PRO A 90 2.05 4.41 7.71
C PRO A 90 3.50 4.71 7.35
N HIS A 91 4.39 4.89 8.33
CA HIS A 91 5.78 5.25 8.10
C HIS A 91 6.64 4.09 7.62
N THR A 92 6.31 2.88 8.08
CA THR A 92 7.17 1.71 7.98
C THR A 92 6.51 0.55 7.25
N LEU A 93 5.18 0.39 7.34
CA LEU A 93 4.53 -0.74 6.69
C LEU A 93 4.54 -0.60 5.17
N LEU A 94 5.25 -1.52 4.53
CA LEU A 94 5.30 -1.62 3.09
C LEU A 94 4.04 -2.31 2.58
N HIS A 95 3.30 -1.60 1.74
CA HIS A 95 2.03 -2.08 1.21
C HIS A 95 1.79 -1.66 -0.23
N GLN A 96 0.83 -2.35 -0.86
CA GLN A 96 0.41 -2.09 -2.23
C GLN A 96 -1.08 -2.35 -2.37
N ILE A 97 -1.76 -1.46 -3.09
CA ILE A 97 -3.11 -1.69 -3.59
C ILE A 97 -3.00 -2.21 -5.02
N LEU A 98 -3.57 -3.39 -5.26
CA LEU A 98 -3.60 -4.02 -6.57
C LEU A 98 -4.39 -3.15 -7.55
N ARG A 99 -3.97 -3.11 -8.82
CA ARG A 99 -4.72 -2.40 -9.86
C ARG A 99 -5.97 -3.23 -10.22
N PRO A 100 -7.17 -2.63 -10.21
CA PRO A 100 -8.38 -3.32 -10.66
C PRO A 100 -8.26 -3.80 -12.11
N ILE A 101 -8.81 -4.98 -12.42
CA ILE A 101 -8.75 -5.56 -13.77
C ILE A 101 -9.47 -4.68 -14.79
N GLU A 102 -10.52 -3.97 -14.37
CA GLU A 102 -11.30 -3.06 -15.23
C GLU A 102 -10.48 -1.87 -15.75
N GLU A 103 -9.35 -1.54 -15.09
CA GLU A 103 -8.45 -0.45 -15.46
C GLU A 103 -7.25 -0.89 -16.33
N LEU A 104 -7.19 -2.17 -16.72
CA LEU A 104 -6.13 -2.73 -17.58
C LEU A 104 -6.46 -2.70 -19.08
N GLY A 105 -7.55 -2.03 -19.47
CA GLY A 105 -8.04 -1.87 -20.85
C GLY A 105 -7.32 -0.80 -21.66
#